data_AF-A0A346Y1R3-F1
#
_entry.id   AF-A0A346Y1R3-F1
#
_cell.length_a   1.000
_cell.length_b   1.000
_cell.length_c   1.000
_cell.angle_alpha   90.00
_cell.angle_beta   90.00
_cell.angle_gamma   90.00
#
_symmetry.space_group_name_H-M   'P 1'
#
loop_
_entity.id
_entity.type
_entity.pdbx_description
1 polymer ?
#
loop_
_entity_poly.entity_id
_entity_poly.type
_entity_poly.pdbx_seq_one_letter_code
_entity_poly.pdbx_strand_id
1 'polypeptide(L)'
;MGLFDRFKRRKGDDDVPSTGGPSGKSVSELKEFLSTHEGVEGFIEPPTAVYAMTLLLVAWDGEYLRRPVKHAKQAGKICEDAGVPLYEARKVGYPKRMKDYERGIKRQSVSLEDLPPLEVTDDRDD
;
A
#
# COMPACT_ATOMS: atom_id res chain seq x y z
N MET A 1 -9.95 -28.58 48.29
CA MET A 1 -9.33 -27.24 48.18
C MET A 1 -7.91 -27.42 47.69
N GLY A 2 -7.67 -27.11 46.41
CA GLY A 2 -6.37 -27.30 45.76
C GLY A 2 -5.46 -26.09 45.98
N LEU A 3 -4.21 -26.35 46.37
CA LEU A 3 -3.13 -25.38 46.38
C LEU A 3 -2.18 -25.68 45.21
N PHE A 4 -1.72 -24.61 44.55
CA PHE A 4 -0.66 -24.56 43.51
C PHE A 4 -1.07 -24.79 42.05
N ASP A 5 -2.23 -24.25 41.68
CA ASP A 5 -2.46 -23.74 40.32
C ASP A 5 -1.61 -22.47 40.12
N ARG A 6 -0.40 -22.59 39.56
CA ARG A 6 0.36 -21.43 39.04
C ARG A 6 1.49 -21.78 38.08
N PHE A 7 1.19 -22.58 37.06
CA PHE A 7 2.03 -22.64 35.85
C PHE A 7 1.15 -22.54 34.61
N LYS A 8 0.60 -21.33 34.39
CA LYS A 8 0.02 -20.95 33.10
C LYS A 8 0.40 -19.52 32.75
N ARG A 9 1.07 -19.40 31.59
CA ARG A 9 1.31 -18.19 30.78
C ARG A 9 2.18 -17.10 31.40
N ARG A 10 3.40 -17.00 30.87
CA ARG A 10 3.77 -15.90 29.96
C ARG A 10 4.62 -16.48 28.83
N LYS A 11 3.98 -16.79 27.70
CA LYS A 11 4.72 -16.81 26.44
C LYS A 11 4.91 -15.34 26.11
N GLY A 12 6.10 -14.84 26.39
CA GLY A 12 6.54 -13.53 25.97
C GLY A 12 6.27 -13.44 24.47
N ASP A 13 5.42 -12.49 24.11
CA ASP A 13 5.39 -11.96 22.76
C ASP A 13 6.64 -11.09 22.68
N ASP A 14 7.77 -11.76 22.43
CA ASP A 14 9.05 -11.12 22.20
C ASP A 14 8.93 -10.37 20.88
N ASP A 15 8.64 -9.08 21.00
CA ASP A 15 8.63 -8.05 19.94
C ASP A 15 10.05 -7.81 19.43
N VAL A 16 10.61 -8.84 18.79
CA VAL A 16 11.75 -8.74 17.88
C VAL A 16 11.17 -8.71 16.47
N PRO A 17 11.45 -7.70 15.64
CA PRO A 17 11.01 -7.70 14.25
C PRO A 17 11.82 -8.77 13.50
N SER A 18 11.39 -10.03 13.60
CA SER A 18 11.79 -11.10 12.72
C SER A 18 11.39 -10.66 11.33
N THR A 19 12.36 -10.56 10.41
CA THR A 19 12.20 -10.15 9.01
C THR A 19 10.88 -10.70 8.46
N GLY A 20 9.87 -9.83 8.45
CA GLY A 20 8.46 -10.23 8.48
C GLY A 20 8.06 -10.96 7.22
N GLY A 21 7.75 -12.24 7.35
CA GLY A 21 7.12 -13.01 6.28
C GLY A 21 5.65 -12.61 6.08
N PRO A 22 5.02 -13.07 4.99
CA PRO A 22 3.61 -12.80 4.71
C PRO A 22 2.71 -13.25 5.86
N SER A 23 1.97 -12.32 6.47
CA SER A 23 1.11 -12.57 7.63
C SER A 23 -0.31 -12.06 7.42
N GLY A 24 -1.26 -12.52 8.25
CA GLY A 24 -2.63 -11.98 8.25
C GLY A 24 -2.67 -10.48 8.55
N LYS A 25 -1.80 -10.02 9.48
CA LYS A 25 -1.61 -8.60 9.80
C LYS A 25 -1.14 -7.78 8.59
N SER A 26 -0.20 -8.32 7.81
CA SER A 26 0.29 -7.67 6.59
C SER A 26 -0.86 -7.42 5.60
N VAL A 27 -1.76 -8.39 5.45
CA VAL A 27 -2.93 -8.27 4.57
C VAL A 27 -3.94 -7.27 5.12
N SER A 28 -4.18 -7.24 6.43
CA SER A 28 -5.11 -6.26 7.01
C SER A 28 -4.59 -4.84 6.86
N GLU A 29 -3.30 -4.59 7.08
CA GLU A 29 -2.69 -3.26 6.90
C GLU A 29 -2.75 -2.79 5.43
N LEU A 30 -2.53 -3.71 4.47
CA LEU A 30 -2.69 -3.40 3.04
C LEU A 30 -4.14 -3.00 2.70
N LYS A 31 -5.12 -3.72 3.24
CA LYS A 31 -6.55 -3.41 3.04
C LYS A 31 -6.95 -2.10 3.69
N GLU A 32 -6.44 -1.85 4.89
CA GLU A 32 -6.67 -0.60 5.62
C GLU A 32 -6.13 0.59 4.83
N PHE A 33 -4.91 0.48 4.30
CA PHE A 33 -4.32 1.51 3.43
C PHE A 33 -5.18 1.77 2.19
N LEU A 34 -5.62 0.72 1.50
CA LEU A 34 -6.51 0.84 0.34
C LEU A 34 -7.86 1.50 0.66
N SER A 35 -8.38 1.30 1.88
CA SER A 35 -9.66 1.89 2.30
C SER A 35 -9.57 3.34 2.76
N THR A 36 -8.37 3.81 3.10
CA THR A 36 -8.14 5.13 3.71
C THR A 36 -7.42 6.12 2.79
N HIS A 37 -6.93 5.64 1.64
CA HIS A 37 -6.17 6.44 0.68
C HIS A 37 -6.80 6.39 -0.71
N GLU A 38 -6.78 7.52 -1.40
CA GLU A 38 -7.30 7.66 -2.77
C GLU A 38 -6.18 7.55 -3.81
N GLY A 39 -6.56 7.25 -5.06
CA GLY A 39 -5.64 7.18 -6.19
C GLY A 39 -4.47 6.22 -5.97
N VAL A 40 -4.72 5.11 -5.25
CA VAL A 40 -3.70 4.12 -4.91
C VAL A 40 -3.36 3.28 -6.12
N GLU A 41 -2.07 3.05 -6.33
CA GLU A 41 -1.54 2.08 -7.28
C GLU A 41 -0.73 1.02 -6.55
N GLY A 42 -0.87 -0.24 -6.97
CA GLY A 42 -0.08 -1.36 -6.47
C GLY A 42 1.17 -1.62 -7.30
N PHE A 43 2.26 -1.96 -6.62
CA PHE A 43 3.52 -2.36 -7.20
C PHE A 43 3.99 -3.65 -6.54
N ILE A 44 4.04 -4.74 -7.30
CA ILE A 44 4.62 -5.98 -6.81
C ILE A 44 6.13 -5.98 -6.98
N GLU A 45 6.80 -6.36 -5.92
CA GLU A 45 8.25 -6.50 -5.85
C GLU A 45 8.57 -8.00 -5.78
N PRO A 46 9.19 -8.57 -6.81
CA PRO A 46 9.58 -9.98 -6.80
C PRO A 46 10.53 -10.27 -5.62
N PRO A 47 10.51 -11.51 -5.09
CA PRO A 47 11.38 -11.89 -3.99
C PRO A 47 12.85 -11.76 -4.38
N THR A 48 13.68 -11.47 -3.40
CA THR A 48 15.14 -11.45 -3.51
C THR A 48 15.73 -12.58 -2.65
N ALA A 49 17.06 -12.70 -2.62
CA ALA A 49 17.72 -13.68 -1.75
C ALA A 49 17.47 -13.41 -0.25
N VAL A 50 17.19 -12.15 0.12
CA VAL A 50 17.05 -11.72 1.53
C VAL A 50 15.60 -11.43 1.90
N TYR A 51 14.79 -10.94 0.95
CA TYR A 51 13.44 -10.49 1.22
C TYR A 51 12.40 -11.31 0.46
N ALA A 52 11.30 -11.62 1.16
CA ALA A 52 10.10 -12.20 0.55
C ALA A 52 9.49 -11.26 -0.49
N MET A 53 8.57 -11.80 -1.30
CA MET A 53 7.78 -10.99 -2.22
C MET A 53 6.96 -9.95 -1.45
N THR A 54 6.95 -8.71 -1.92
CA THR A 54 6.23 -7.60 -1.27
C THR A 54 5.25 -6.93 -2.22
N LEU A 55 4.16 -6.41 -1.65
CA LEU A 55 3.26 -5.46 -2.30
C LEU A 55 3.55 -4.09 -1.70
N LEU A 56 3.88 -3.15 -2.58
CA LEU A 56 4.03 -1.73 -2.30
C LEU A 56 2.78 -1.02 -2.83
N LEU A 57 2.04 -0.36 -1.96
CA LEU A 57 0.93 0.51 -2.32
C LEU A 57 1.41 1.96 -2.27
N VAL A 58 1.06 2.76 -3.27
CA VAL A 58 1.42 4.19 -3.31
C VAL A 58 0.18 5.02 -3.64
N ALA A 59 -0.24 5.87 -2.71
CA ALA A 59 -1.37 6.79 -2.81
C ALA A 59 -1.08 7.98 -3.76
N TRP A 60 -2.11 8.77 -4.09
CA TRP A 60 -2.01 9.90 -5.02
C TRP A 60 -1.00 10.98 -4.61
N ASP A 61 -0.87 11.22 -3.30
CA ASP A 61 0.01 12.24 -2.72
C ASP A 61 1.48 11.75 -2.59
N GLY A 62 1.68 10.44 -2.76
CA GLY A 62 2.95 9.76 -2.63
C GLY A 62 3.15 8.99 -1.33
N GLU A 63 2.20 9.04 -0.39
CA GLU A 63 2.23 8.17 0.79
C GLU A 63 2.23 6.71 0.36
N TYR A 64 2.95 5.85 1.10
CA TYR A 64 3.13 4.47 0.70
C TYR A 64 3.17 3.50 1.88
N LEU A 65 2.73 2.27 1.59
CA LEU A 65 2.83 1.14 2.51
C LEU A 65 3.45 -0.05 1.78
N ARG A 66 4.52 -0.62 2.36
CA ARG A 66 5.16 -1.86 1.88
C ARG A 66 4.92 -2.99 2.87
N ARG A 67 4.34 -4.10 2.38
CA ARG A 67 4.10 -5.31 3.18
C ARG A 67 4.38 -6.61 2.41
N PRO A 68 4.82 -7.67 3.10
CA PRO A 68 5.08 -8.98 2.49
C PRO A 68 3.78 -9.68 2.08
N VAL A 69 3.81 -10.37 0.93
CA VAL A 69 2.72 -11.17 0.39
C VAL A 69 3.20 -12.58 0.03
N LYS A 70 2.30 -13.57 0.13
CA LYS A 70 2.63 -14.99 -0.06
C LYS A 70 3.11 -15.28 -1.47
N HIS A 71 2.47 -14.68 -2.46
CA HIS A 71 2.73 -14.89 -3.88
C HIS A 71 2.01 -13.82 -4.72
N ALA A 72 2.36 -13.72 -6.01
CA ALA A 72 1.84 -12.68 -6.89
C ALA A 72 0.31 -12.71 -7.02
N LYS A 73 -0.29 -13.90 -7.00
CA LYS A 73 -1.75 -14.05 -7.02
C LYS A 73 -2.45 -13.41 -5.80
N GLN A 74 -1.80 -13.32 -4.64
CA GLN A 74 -2.39 -12.69 -3.46
C GLN A 74 -2.39 -11.17 -3.63
N ALA A 75 -1.27 -10.59 -4.10
CA ALA A 75 -1.21 -9.18 -4.44
C ALA A 75 -2.23 -8.82 -5.53
N GLY A 76 -2.30 -9.62 -6.60
CA GLY A 76 -3.28 -9.47 -7.67
C GLY A 76 -4.71 -9.43 -7.13
N LYS A 77 -5.08 -10.41 -6.30
CA LYS A 77 -6.42 -10.45 -5.69
C LYS A 77 -6.71 -9.25 -4.78
N ILE A 78 -5.74 -8.81 -3.96
CA ILE A 78 -5.91 -7.64 -3.09
C ILE A 78 -6.19 -6.39 -3.93
N CYS A 79 -5.42 -6.20 -5.00
CA CYS A 79 -5.57 -5.04 -5.89
C CYS A 79 -6.87 -5.10 -6.71
N GLU A 80 -7.21 -6.28 -7.24
CA GLU A 80 -8.46 -6.53 -7.98
C GLU A 80 -9.69 -6.29 -7.10
N ASP A 81 -9.72 -6.83 -5.88
CA ASP A 81 -10.83 -6.64 -4.94
C ASP A 81 -11.02 -5.16 -4.56
N ALA A 82 -9.96 -4.34 -4.65
CA ALA A 82 -9.99 -2.90 -4.38
C ALA A 82 -10.12 -2.03 -5.65
N GLY A 83 -10.16 -2.62 -6.85
CA GLY A 83 -10.22 -1.87 -8.11
C GLY A 83 -8.98 -1.01 -8.42
N VAL A 84 -7.82 -1.35 -7.85
CA VAL A 84 -6.57 -0.61 -8.07
C VAL A 84 -5.66 -1.31 -9.09
N PRO A 85 -4.93 -0.56 -9.94
CA PRO A 85 -4.01 -1.15 -10.88
C PRO A 85 -2.81 -1.78 -10.15
N LEU A 86 -2.27 -2.87 -10.70
CA LEU A 86 -1.09 -3.56 -10.18
C LEU A 86 0.01 -3.65 -11.25
N TYR A 87 1.19 -3.15 -10.92
CA TYR A 87 2.36 -3.16 -11.79
C TYR A 87 3.51 -3.98 -11.19
N GLU A 88 4.46 -4.40 -12.00
CA GLU A 88 5.71 -5.01 -11.51
C GLU A 88 6.80 -3.93 -11.38
N ALA A 89 7.25 -3.68 -10.15
CA ALA A 89 8.15 -2.57 -9.83
C ALA A 89 9.48 -2.63 -10.62
N ARG A 90 9.98 -3.83 -10.91
CA ARG A 90 11.21 -4.02 -11.69
C ARG A 90 11.09 -3.59 -13.15
N LYS A 91 9.87 -3.56 -13.69
CA LYS A 91 9.60 -3.18 -15.08
C LYS A 91 9.32 -1.69 -15.22
N VAL A 92 8.49 -1.14 -14.34
CA VAL A 92 8.04 0.26 -14.44
C VAL A 92 8.82 1.24 -13.54
N GLY A 93 9.56 0.72 -12.56
CA GLY A 93 10.20 1.52 -11.52
C GLY A 93 9.20 2.04 -10.47
N TYR A 94 9.71 2.79 -9.49
CA TYR A 94 8.86 3.45 -8.49
C TYR A 94 8.37 4.80 -8.98
N PRO A 95 7.10 5.14 -8.71
CA PRO A 95 6.52 6.38 -9.21
C PRO A 95 7.18 7.61 -8.59
N LYS A 96 7.26 8.70 -9.37
CA LYS A 96 7.90 9.95 -8.92
C LYS A 96 7.29 10.47 -7.60
N ARG A 97 5.96 10.35 -7.43
CA ARG A 97 5.26 10.83 -6.23
C ARG A 97 5.74 10.18 -4.93
N MET A 98 6.07 8.89 -4.94
CA MET A 98 6.65 8.21 -3.78
C MET A 98 8.03 8.80 -3.44
N LYS A 99 8.88 8.99 -4.45
CA LYS A 99 10.21 9.58 -4.27
C LYS A 99 10.15 11.04 -3.78
N ASP A 100 9.14 11.79 -4.26
CA ASP A 100 8.87 13.15 -3.80
C ASP A 100 8.45 13.14 -2.33
N TYR A 101 7.56 12.22 -1.93
CA TYR A 101 7.12 12.05 -0.54
C TYR A 101 8.28 11.70 0.41
N GLU A 102 9.18 10.80 0.02
CA GLU A 102 10.41 10.47 0.77
C GLU A 102 11.32 11.70 0.97
N ARG A 103 11.26 12.68 0.07
CA ARG A 103 12.00 13.95 0.16
C ARG A 103 11.25 15.03 0.94
N GLY A 104 10.08 14.71 1.51
CA GLY A 104 9.22 15.66 2.21
C GLY A 104 8.42 16.58 1.27
N ILE A 105 8.40 16.31 -0.03
CA ILE A 105 7.62 17.08 -1.01
C ILE A 105 6.25 16.42 -1.13
N LYS A 106 5.25 17.01 -0.47
CA LYS A 106 3.86 16.54 -0.58
C LYS A 106 3.18 17.13 -1.80
N ARG A 107 2.50 16.30 -2.60
CA ARG A 107 1.57 16.80 -3.62
C ARG A 107 0.36 17.41 -2.93
N GLN A 108 -0.02 18.60 -3.36
CA GLN A 108 -1.26 19.23 -2.93
C GLN A 108 -2.39 18.84 -3.88
N SER A 109 -3.58 18.65 -3.34
CA SER A 109 -4.78 18.49 -4.13
C SER A 109 -5.15 19.87 -4.66
N VAL A 110 -5.47 19.94 -5.95
CA VAL A 110 -6.01 21.16 -6.55
C VAL A 110 -7.52 21.10 -6.39
N SER A 111 -8.13 22.15 -5.81
CA SER A 111 -9.60 22.22 -5.74
C SER A 111 -10.15 22.47 -7.14
N LEU A 112 -11.34 21.93 -7.44
CA LEU A 112 -12.06 22.27 -8.67
C LEU A 112 -12.34 23.78 -8.76
N GLU A 113 -12.45 24.46 -7.63
CA GLU A 113 -12.66 25.91 -7.52
C GLU A 113 -11.41 26.72 -7.90
N ASP A 114 -10.22 26.12 -7.75
CA ASP A 114 -8.94 26.74 -8.11
C ASP A 114 -8.61 26.57 -9.60
N LEU A 115 -9.34 25.70 -10.31
CA LEU A 115 -9.16 25.50 -11.74
C LEU A 115 -9.73 26.70 -12.51
N PRO A 116 -9.08 27.14 -13.60
CA PRO A 116 -9.66 28.16 -14.46
C PRO A 116 -11.00 27.66 -15.00
N PRO A 117 -11.99 28.56 -15.21
CA PRO A 117 -13.23 28.19 -15.87
C PRO A 117 -12.93 27.48 -17.19
N LEU A 118 -13.60 26.36 -17.44
CA LEU A 118 -13.50 25.69 -18.73
C LEU A 118 -13.97 26.67 -19.80
N GLU A 119 -13.10 26.99 -20.77
CA GLU A 119 -13.52 27.70 -21.98
C GLU A 119 -14.49 26.78 -22.73
N VAL A 120 -15.78 27.13 -22.68
CA VAL A 120 -16.80 26.47 -23.49
C VAL A 120 -16.64 27.01 -24.90
N THR A 121 -15.93 26.28 -25.75
CA THR A 121 -16.06 26.48 -27.20
C THR A 121 -17.45 25.96 -27.58
N ASP A 122 -18.37 26.88 -27.86
CA ASP A 122 -19.66 26.54 -28.46
C ASP A 122 -19.34 26.13 -29.90
N ASP A 123 -19.02 24.84 -30.11
CA ASP A 123 -18.90 24.21 -31.44
C ASP A 123 -20.30 24.10 -32.08
N ARG A 124 -21.00 25.23 -32.20
CA ARG A 124 -22.15 25.43 -33.07
C ARG A 124 -21.63 26.06 -34.35
N ASP A 125 -21.07 25.22 -35.21
CA ASP A 125 -21.08 25.50 -36.64
C ASP A 125 -22.43 25.02 -37.21
N ASP A 126 -23.08 25.92 -37.94
CA ASP A 126 -24.34 25.80 -38.71
C ASP A 126 -24.47 24.52 -39.57
#